data_AF-A0A9W8HMT6-F1
#
_entry.id   AF-A0A9W8HMT6-F1
#
_cell.length_a   1.000
_cell.length_b   1.000
_cell.length_c   1.000
_cell.angle_alpha   90.00
_cell.angle_beta   90.00
_cell.angle_gamma   90.00
#
_symmetry.space_group_name_H-M   'P 1'
#
loop_
_entity.id
_entity.type
_entity.pdbx_description
1 polymer ?
#
loop_
_entity_poly.entity_id
_entity_poly.type
_entity_poly.pdbx_seq_one_letter_code
_entity_poly.pdbx_strand_id
1 'polypeptide(L)'
;MVFLGFADDVFDLRWRFKLILPTIASIPVLIVYYVGYGVTHVVVPVFMRSWLGTNTVELGILYYVYIGLMAVFCTNAINILAGINGVEVGQSIVIALSIIVKDIANINNANPEAEYYHLFSLYLLLPFVAVSCALYYWNVYPAH
;
A
#
# COMPACT_ATOMS: atom_id res chain seq x y z
N MET A 1 10.23 1.24 -5.23
CA MET A 1 9.49 0.51 -6.30
C MET A 1 9.62 1.16 -7.67
N VAL A 2 9.60 2.50 -7.80
CA VAL A 2 9.62 3.20 -9.11
C VAL A 2 10.69 2.69 -10.09
N PHE A 3 11.95 2.57 -9.66
CA PHE A 3 13.03 2.07 -10.51
C PHE A 3 12.79 0.64 -11.04
N LEU A 4 12.24 -0.24 -10.21
CA LEU A 4 11.96 -1.62 -10.60
C LEU A 4 10.75 -1.72 -11.54
N GLY A 5 9.73 -0.86 -11.35
CA GLY A 5 8.62 -0.74 -12.30
C GLY A 5 9.12 -0.28 -13.67
N PHE A 6 9.95 0.77 -13.70
CA PHE A 6 10.59 1.23 -14.93
C PHE A 6 11.43 0.12 -15.60
N ALA A 7 12.21 -0.64 -14.83
CA ALA A 7 12.96 -1.77 -15.37
C ALA A 7 12.06 -2.88 -15.92
N ASP A 8 10.92 -3.15 -15.30
CA ASP A 8 9.91 -4.09 -15.84
C ASP A 8 9.39 -3.62 -17.19
N ASP A 9 9.04 -2.34 -17.31
CA ASP A 9 8.52 -1.76 -18.55
C ASP A 9 9.55 -1.74 -19.69
N VAL A 10 10.83 -1.51 -19.38
CA VAL A 10 11.91 -1.46 -20.38
C VAL A 10 12.36 -2.86 -20.84
N PHE A 11 12.42 -3.83 -19.92
CA PHE A 11 13.01 -5.15 -20.18
C PHE A 11 11.98 -6.27 -20.38
N ASP A 12 10.69 -5.99 -20.22
CA ASP A 12 9.59 -6.96 -20.28
C ASP A 12 9.89 -8.23 -19.46
N LEU A 13 10.00 -8.06 -18.15
CA LEU A 13 10.47 -9.13 -17.28
C LEU A 13 9.42 -10.25 -17.16
N ARG A 14 9.91 -11.49 -17.12
CA ARG A 14 9.06 -12.67 -16.90
C ARG A 14 8.27 -12.55 -15.59
N TRP A 15 7.03 -13.07 -15.58
CA TRP A 15 6.09 -13.03 -14.45
C TRP A 15 6.70 -13.37 -13.07
N ARG A 16 7.63 -14.33 -13.01
CA ARG A 16 8.33 -14.70 -11.76
C ARG A 16 9.05 -13.51 -11.09
N PHE A 17 9.60 -12.59 -11.89
CA PHE A 17 10.29 -11.41 -11.39
C PHE A 17 9.29 -10.35 -10.90
N LYS A 18 8.06 -10.34 -11.44
CA LYS A 18 6.96 -9.48 -10.95
C LYS A 18 6.48 -9.88 -9.54
N LEU A 19 6.86 -11.07 -9.05
CA LEU A 19 6.67 -11.51 -7.67
C LEU A 19 7.92 -11.28 -6.81
N ILE A 20 9.10 -11.66 -7.32
CA ILE A 20 10.35 -11.61 -6.55
C ILE A 20 10.82 -10.16 -6.32
N LEU A 21 10.77 -9.31 -7.34
CA LEU A 21 11.32 -7.95 -7.26
C LEU A 21 10.57 -7.06 -6.27
N PRO A 22 9.21 -7.03 -6.24
CA PRO A 22 8.51 -6.30 -5.19
C PRO A 22 8.74 -6.87 -3.80
N THR A 23 8.97 -8.19 -3.67
CA THR A 23 9.34 -8.79 -2.37
C THR A 23 10.68 -8.21 -1.88
N ILE A 24 11.71 -8.19 -2.73
CA ILE A 24 13.04 -7.65 -2.37
C ILE A 24 12.95 -6.15 -2.05
N ALA A 25 12.23 -5.38 -2.86
CA ALA A 25 12.12 -3.95 -2.63
C ALA A 25 11.21 -3.56 -1.46
N SER A 26 10.47 -4.52 -0.87
CA SER A 26 9.74 -4.32 0.39
C SER A 26 10.61 -4.51 1.64
N ILE A 27 11.83 -5.06 1.52
CA ILE A 27 12.75 -5.29 2.64
C ILE A 27 13.00 -4.03 3.50
N PRO A 28 13.23 -2.83 2.93
CA PRO A 28 13.41 -1.64 3.75
C PRO A 28 12.18 -1.33 4.63
N VAL A 29 10.97 -1.53 4.11
CA VAL A 29 9.72 -1.36 4.88
C VAL A 29 9.66 -2.38 6.03
N LEU A 30 10.03 -3.64 5.76
CA LEU A 30 10.10 -4.69 6.78
C LEU A 30 11.12 -4.37 7.88
N ILE A 31 12.29 -3.85 7.53
CA ILE A 31 13.33 -3.47 8.49
C ILE A 31 12.86 -2.31 9.36
N VAL A 32 12.29 -1.26 8.75
CA VAL A 32 11.74 -0.11 9.49
C VAL A 32 10.64 -0.59 10.45
N TYR A 33 9.77 -1.50 10.00
CA TYR A 33 8.73 -2.08 10.85
C TYR A 33 9.31 -2.87 12.03
N TYR A 34 10.30 -3.71 11.76
CA TYR A 34 10.96 -4.55 12.77
C TYR A 34 11.66 -3.71 13.84
N VAL A 35 12.40 -2.67 13.44
CA VAL A 35 13.18 -1.83 14.36
C VAL A 35 12.31 -0.79 15.07
N GLY A 36 11.29 -0.24 14.38
CA GLY A 36 10.49 0.87 14.91
C GLY A 36 9.31 0.46 15.77
N TYR A 37 8.63 -0.64 15.44
CA TYR A 37 7.36 -1.01 16.10
C TYR A 37 7.35 -2.45 16.62
N GLY A 38 7.66 -3.42 15.75
CA GLY A 38 7.78 -4.83 16.13
C GLY A 38 6.48 -5.51 16.61
N VAL A 39 5.31 -4.89 16.43
CA VAL A 39 4.03 -5.47 16.87
C VAL A 39 3.54 -6.49 15.84
N THR A 40 3.23 -7.72 16.26
CA THR A 40 2.76 -8.76 15.32
C THR A 40 1.35 -9.28 15.64
N HIS A 41 0.67 -8.64 16.60
CA HIS A 41 -0.69 -9.01 16.98
C HIS A 41 -1.69 -8.35 16.03
N VAL A 42 -2.62 -9.14 15.49
CA VAL A 42 -3.68 -8.66 14.58
C VAL A 42 -5.04 -8.79 15.24
N VAL A 43 -5.89 -7.78 15.04
CA VAL A 43 -7.28 -7.79 15.50
C VAL A 43 -8.09 -8.74 14.63
N VAL A 44 -8.77 -9.69 15.27
CA VAL A 44 -9.61 -10.67 14.58
C VAL A 44 -10.90 -9.99 14.06
N PRO A 45 -11.28 -10.22 12.78
CA PRO A 45 -12.55 -9.76 12.23
C PRO A 45 -13.74 -10.25 13.07
N VAL A 46 -14.76 -9.41 13.25
CA VAL A 46 -15.88 -9.66 14.19
C VAL A 46 -16.54 -11.03 13.95
N PHE A 47 -16.74 -11.42 12.69
CA PHE A 47 -17.38 -12.70 12.33
C PHE A 47 -16.52 -13.93 12.67
N MET A 48 -15.22 -13.78 12.88
CA MET A 48 -14.29 -14.89 13.23
C MET A 48 -14.06 -15.01 14.74
N ARG A 49 -14.43 -13.99 15.53
CA ARG A 49 -14.16 -13.96 16.98
C ARG A 49 -14.87 -15.08 17.73
N SER A 50 -16.07 -15.46 17.29
CA SER A 50 -16.83 -16.57 17.91
C SER A 50 -16.16 -17.93 17.72
N TRP A 51 -15.42 -18.14 16.61
CA TRP A 51 -14.73 -19.39 16.33
C TRP A 51 -13.36 -19.47 17.01
N LEU A 52 -12.60 -18.36 17.01
CA LEU A 52 -11.25 -18.30 17.60
C LEU A 52 -11.24 -18.11 19.11
N GLY A 53 -12.32 -17.58 19.69
CA GLY A 53 -12.40 -17.30 21.13
C GLY A 53 -11.50 -16.16 21.61
N THR A 54 -10.82 -15.45 20.70
CA THR A 54 -9.93 -14.33 21.00
C THR A 54 -10.25 -13.11 20.15
N ASN A 55 -9.93 -11.92 20.68
CA ASN A 55 -10.08 -10.66 19.97
C ASN A 55 -8.83 -10.31 19.15
N THR A 56 -7.68 -10.87 19.52
CA THR A 56 -6.39 -10.68 18.87
C THR A 56 -5.68 -12.02 18.68
N VAL A 57 -4.85 -12.11 17.65
CA VAL A 57 -4.01 -13.27 17.36
C VAL A 57 -2.58 -12.80 17.10
N GLU A 58 -1.61 -13.44 17.75
CA GLU A 58 -0.19 -13.21 17.51
C GLU A 58 0.28 -14.04 16.30
N LEU A 59 0.77 -13.37 15.26
CA LEU A 59 1.20 -14.02 14.02
C LEU A 59 2.73 -14.24 13.94
N GLY A 60 3.50 -13.46 14.71
CA GLY A 60 4.97 -13.51 14.67
C GLY A 60 5.53 -13.34 13.26
N ILE A 61 6.37 -14.28 12.82
CA ILE A 61 7.01 -14.23 11.49
C ILE A 61 6.00 -14.16 10.33
N LEU A 62 4.81 -14.74 10.48
CA LEU A 62 3.78 -14.73 9.45
C LEU A 62 3.25 -13.32 9.19
N TYR A 63 3.35 -12.41 10.15
CA TYR A 63 2.99 -11.00 9.97
C TYR A 63 3.97 -10.29 9.02
N TYR A 64 5.26 -10.59 9.11
CA TYR A 64 6.26 -10.05 8.19
C TYR A 64 6.10 -10.63 6.78
N VAL A 65 5.80 -11.92 6.67
CA VAL A 65 5.45 -12.52 5.37
C VAL A 65 4.23 -11.82 4.76
N TYR A 66 3.21 -11.54 5.57
CA TYR A 66 2.04 -10.78 5.15
C TYR A 66 2.38 -9.37 4.66
N ILE A 67 3.21 -8.59 5.36
CA ILE A 67 3.65 -7.25 4.91
C ILE A 67 4.35 -7.34 3.54
N GLY A 68 5.24 -8.32 3.36
CA GLY A 68 5.93 -8.53 2.08
C GLY A 68 4.96 -8.87 0.95
N LEU A 69 4.02 -9.79 1.20
CA LEU A 69 2.98 -10.15 0.25
C LEU A 69 2.01 -9.01 -0.06
N MET A 70 1.75 -8.12 0.91
CA MET A 70 0.94 -6.93 0.69
C MET A 70 1.58 -6.00 -0.34
N ALA A 71 2.90 -5.78 -0.26
CA ALA A 71 3.61 -4.97 -1.25
C ALA A 71 3.51 -5.60 -2.66
N VAL A 72 3.69 -6.92 -2.77
CA VAL A 72 3.54 -7.66 -4.04
C VAL A 72 2.11 -7.56 -4.57
N PHE A 73 1.12 -7.73 -3.72
CA PHE A 73 -0.29 -7.67 -4.08
C PHE A 73 -0.65 -6.28 -4.60
N CYS A 74 -0.32 -5.20 -3.87
CA CYS A 74 -0.69 -3.84 -4.26
C CYS A 74 -0.12 -3.44 -5.62
N THR A 75 1.14 -3.77 -5.93
CA THR A 75 1.72 -3.42 -7.24
C THR A 75 1.10 -4.23 -8.37
N ASN A 76 0.87 -5.53 -8.17
CA ASN A 76 0.30 -6.38 -9.21
C ASN A 76 -1.21 -6.15 -9.40
N ALA A 77 -1.97 -5.85 -8.34
CA ALA A 77 -3.41 -5.64 -8.41
C ALA A 77 -3.80 -4.44 -9.27
N ILE A 78 -3.07 -3.32 -9.16
CA ILE A 78 -3.26 -2.15 -10.03
C ILE A 78 -2.85 -2.50 -11.46
N ASN A 79 -1.73 -3.19 -11.64
CA ASN A 79 -1.21 -3.53 -12.97
C ASN A 79 -2.11 -4.50 -13.76
N ILE A 80 -2.87 -5.38 -13.11
CA ILE A 80 -3.84 -6.26 -13.80
C ILE A 80 -5.17 -5.56 -14.07
N LEU A 81 -5.51 -4.53 -13.29
CA LEU A 81 -6.68 -3.68 -13.49
C LEU A 81 -6.27 -2.44 -14.31
N ALA A 82 -5.79 -2.70 -15.52
CA ALA A 82 -5.15 -1.72 -16.41
C ALA A 82 -5.67 -1.88 -17.85
N GLY A 83 -5.24 -1.00 -18.76
CA GLY A 83 -5.48 -1.14 -20.20
C GLY A 83 -6.63 -0.30 -20.77
N ILE A 84 -7.18 0.64 -20.00
CA ILE A 84 -8.12 1.66 -20.46
C ILE A 84 -7.61 3.02 -19.99
N ASN A 85 -7.60 4.02 -20.87
CA ASN A 85 -7.08 5.37 -20.61
C ASN A 85 -7.53 5.92 -19.25
N GLY A 86 -6.58 6.19 -18.37
CA GLY A 86 -6.80 6.83 -17.08
C GLY A 86 -7.18 5.88 -15.94
N VAL A 87 -7.37 4.58 -16.17
CA VAL A 87 -7.87 3.65 -15.13
C VAL A 87 -6.83 3.38 -14.05
N GLU A 88 -5.56 3.20 -14.42
CA GLU A 88 -4.45 2.89 -13.51
C GLU A 88 -4.19 4.06 -12.53
N VAL A 89 -4.15 5.27 -13.07
CA VAL A 89 -3.95 6.48 -12.26
C VAL A 89 -5.23 6.88 -11.54
N GLY A 90 -6.38 6.78 -12.20
CA GLY A 90 -7.68 7.14 -11.63
C GLY A 90 -8.00 6.32 -10.39
N GLN A 91 -7.87 4.99 -10.46
CA GLN A 91 -8.10 4.12 -9.29
C GLN A 91 -7.13 4.45 -8.15
N SER A 92 -5.87 4.75 -8.48
CA SER A 92 -4.83 5.09 -7.50
C SER A 92 -5.14 6.41 -6.78
N ILE A 93 -5.64 7.42 -7.50
CA ILE A 93 -6.10 8.69 -6.92
C ILE A 93 -7.29 8.45 -5.97
N VAL A 94 -8.30 7.68 -6.39
CA VAL A 94 -9.48 7.38 -5.56
C VAL A 94 -9.08 6.67 -4.26
N ILE A 95 -8.18 5.69 -4.33
CA ILE A 95 -7.66 4.99 -3.15
C ILE A 95 -6.91 5.97 -2.23
N ALA A 96 -5.99 6.77 -2.78
CA ALA A 96 -5.20 7.71 -1.99
C ALA A 96 -6.07 8.79 -1.32
N LEU A 97 -7.06 9.34 -2.02
CA LEU A 97 -8.03 10.28 -1.44
C LEU A 97 -8.86 9.64 -0.32
N SER A 98 -9.25 8.38 -0.48
CA SER A 98 -9.97 7.63 0.57
C SER A 98 -9.13 7.48 1.84
N ILE A 99 -7.83 7.21 1.70
CA ILE A 99 -6.90 7.12 2.82
C ILE A 99 -6.67 8.50 3.44
N ILE A 100 -6.49 9.57 2.65
CA ILE A 100 -6.37 10.94 3.15
C ILE A 100 -7.60 11.34 3.99
N VAL A 101 -8.81 11.06 3.50
CA VAL A 101 -10.04 11.32 4.26
C VAL A 101 -10.04 10.55 5.58
N LYS A 102 -9.60 9.28 5.55
CA LYS A 102 -9.48 8.46 6.76
C LYS A 102 -8.45 9.03 7.75
N ASP A 103 -7.30 9.49 7.28
CA ASP A 103 -6.24 10.06 8.12
C ASP A 103 -6.70 11.36 8.76
N ILE A 104 -7.27 12.29 7.98
CA ILE A 104 -7.80 13.55 8.50
C ILE A 104 -8.90 13.30 9.54
N ALA A 105 -9.79 12.32 9.30
CA ALA A 105 -10.84 11.98 10.24
C ALA A 105 -10.32 11.39 11.56
N ASN A 106 -9.09 10.88 11.61
CA ASN A 106 -8.52 10.20 12.78
C ASN A 106 -7.32 10.93 13.41
N ILE A 107 -6.91 12.07 12.85
CA ILE A 107 -5.73 12.82 13.30
C ILE A 107 -5.89 13.40 14.71
N ASN A 108 -7.09 13.90 15.05
CA ASN A 108 -7.38 14.53 16.35
C ASN A 108 -7.88 13.53 17.40
N ASN A 109 -7.58 12.23 17.23
CA ASN A 109 -7.90 11.24 18.25
C ASN A 109 -6.97 11.41 19.46
N ALA A 110 -7.43 11.07 20.65
CA ALA A 110 -6.69 11.24 21.91
C ALA A 110 -5.40 10.39 22.05
N ASN A 111 -4.97 9.67 20.99
CA ASN A 111 -3.77 8.84 20.99
C ASN A 111 -2.65 9.52 20.18
N PRO A 112 -1.60 10.07 20.84
CA PRO A 112 -0.49 10.74 20.17
C PRO A 112 0.29 9.87 19.17
N GLU A 113 0.36 8.56 19.40
CA GLU A 113 1.04 7.65 18.44
C GLU A 113 0.24 7.51 17.15
N ALA A 114 -1.09 7.44 17.26
CA ALA A 114 -1.97 7.38 16.10
C ALA A 114 -1.89 8.68 15.28
N GLU A 115 -1.82 9.83 15.93
CA GLU A 115 -1.62 11.13 15.28
C GLU A 115 -0.34 11.15 14.44
N TYR A 116 0.77 10.68 14.99
CA TYR A 116 2.05 10.59 14.27
C TYR A 116 1.95 9.74 13.00
N TYR A 117 1.29 8.59 13.04
CA TYR A 117 1.13 7.72 11.86
C TYR A 117 0.21 8.32 10.80
N HIS A 118 -0.89 8.97 11.21
CA HIS A 118 -1.78 9.66 10.28
C HIS A 118 -1.07 10.85 9.60
N LEU A 119 -0.27 11.62 10.34
CA LEU A 119 0.57 12.68 9.77
C LEU A 119 1.61 12.15 8.80
N PHE A 120 2.33 11.08 9.16
CA PHE A 120 3.30 10.43 8.29
C PHE A 120 2.66 9.94 6.99
N SER A 121 1.49 9.32 7.08
CA SER A 121 0.70 8.90 5.92
C SER A 121 0.35 10.08 5.01
N LEU A 122 -0.14 11.20 5.58
CA LEU A 122 -0.46 12.42 4.83
C LEU A 122 0.77 13.02 4.11
N TYR A 123 1.94 13.00 4.75
CA TYR A 123 3.20 13.47 4.12
C TYR A 123 3.58 12.68 2.86
N LEU A 124 3.20 11.40 2.79
CA LEU A 124 3.43 10.58 1.60
C LEU A 124 2.30 10.71 0.57
N LEU A 125 1.05 10.78 1.02
CA LEU A 125 -0.12 10.74 0.14
C LEU A 125 -0.41 12.07 -0.56
N LEU A 126 -0.18 13.22 0.09
CA LEU A 126 -0.45 14.52 -0.52
C LEU A 126 0.43 14.77 -1.76
N PRO A 127 1.77 14.56 -1.72
CA PRO A 127 2.59 14.64 -2.92
C PRO A 127 2.20 13.57 -3.96
N PHE A 128 1.87 12.35 -3.52
CA PHE A 128 1.45 11.27 -4.42
C PHE A 128 0.21 11.65 -5.22
N VAL A 129 -0.82 12.20 -4.58
CA VAL A 129 -2.04 12.67 -5.26
C VAL A 129 -1.72 13.82 -6.20
N ALA A 130 -0.89 14.78 -5.79
CA ALA A 130 -0.53 15.92 -6.63
C ALA A 130 0.13 15.48 -7.95
N VAL A 131 1.13 14.60 -7.88
CA VAL A 131 1.80 14.07 -9.10
C VAL A 131 0.88 13.16 -9.91
N SER A 132 0.02 12.39 -9.25
CA SER A 132 -0.95 11.50 -9.92
C SER A 132 -2.02 12.30 -10.67
N CYS A 133 -2.51 13.42 -10.12
CA CYS A 133 -3.43 14.31 -10.80
C CYS A 133 -2.79 14.94 -12.05
N ALA A 134 -1.52 15.34 -11.97
CA ALA A 134 -0.79 15.83 -13.13
C ALA A 134 -0.63 14.75 -14.21
N LEU A 135 -0.36 13.50 -13.82
CA LEU A 135 -0.31 12.37 -14.76
C LEU A 135 -1.70 12.05 -15.35
N TYR A 136 -2.74 12.09 -14.52
CA TYR A 136 -4.13 11.83 -14.95
C TYR A 136 -4.57 12.81 -16.04
N TYR A 137 -4.18 14.08 -15.93
CA TYR A 137 -4.49 15.09 -16.93
C TYR A 137 -4.03 14.69 -18.34
N TRP A 138 -2.88 14.01 -18.46
CA TRP A 138 -2.35 13.54 -19.75
C TRP A 138 -2.83 12.13 -20.12
N ASN A 139 -3.25 11.34 -19.14
CA ASN A 139 -3.63 9.94 -19.33
C ASN A 139 -5.14 9.72 -19.45
N VAL A 140 -5.96 10.73 -19.15
CA VAL A 140 -7.42 10.71 -19.34
C VAL A 140 -7.78 10.55 -20.81
N TYR A 141 -8.92 9.95 -21.11
CA TYR A 141 -9.36 9.72 -22.50
C TYR A 141 -9.60 11.04 -23.27
N PRO A 142 -9.10 11.18 -24.52
CA PRO A 142 -8.14 10.29 -25.18
C PRO A 142 -6.72 10.51 -24.63
N ALA A 143 -6.05 9.43 -24.20
CA ALA A 143 -4.69 9.54 -23.68
C ALA A 143 -3.74 10.08 -24.76
N HIS A 144 -2.89 11.01 -24.35
CA HIS A 144 -1.97 11.75 -25.23
C HIS A 144 -0.60 11.08 -25.36
#